data_AF-A0A8D8K9X3-F1
#
_entry.id   AF-A0A8D8K9X3-F1
#
_cell.length_a   1.000
_cell.length_b   1.000
_cell.length_c   1.000
_cell.angle_alpha   90.00
_cell.angle_beta   90.00
_cell.angle_gamma   90.00
#
_symmetry.space_group_name_H-M   'P 1'
#
loop_
_entity.id
_entity.type
_entity.pdbx_description
1 polymer ?
#
loop_
_entity_poly.entity_id
_entity_poly.type
_entity_poly.pdbx_seq_one_letter_code
_entity_poly.pdbx_strand_id
1 'polypeptide(L)'
;GCGAVLISRHFVLTAAHCLIGGEYNTYGPLELVRLREYNLLADPDCAVQEEFLDCIHGGKIDKQPLAKIVHPDYHVSRADHYHDIGLIEIDLTEEFSDFLRPICLPEKGRLTGLERGSFLTVCGWGCTDFFQTRESVVQASPIKIKARLPFVEQSECQKISLVIS
;
A
#
# COMPACT_ATOMS: atom_id res chain seq x y z
N GLY A 1 6.27 -8.37 4.00
CA GLY A 1 5.13 -8.25 3.07
C GLY A 1 4.84 -6.78 2.85
N CYS A 2 4.42 -6.38 1.65
CA CYS A 2 4.23 -4.98 1.29
C CYS A 2 2.77 -4.53 1.26
N GLY A 3 2.56 -3.22 1.31
CA GLY A 3 1.29 -2.60 0.98
C GLY A 3 1.05 -2.48 -0.52
N ALA A 4 -0.21 -2.48 -0.92
CA ALA A 4 -0.62 -2.28 -2.31
C ALA A 4 -2.06 -1.74 -2.39
N VAL A 5 -2.44 -1.21 -3.55
CA VAL A 5 -3.79 -0.67 -3.79
C VAL A 5 -4.40 -1.25 -5.07
N LEU A 6 -5.68 -1.61 -5.00
CA LEU A 6 -6.44 -2.07 -6.17
C LEU A 6 -6.68 -0.88 -7.10
N ILE A 7 -6.37 -1.02 -8.39
CA ILE A 7 -6.64 0.03 -9.41
C ILE A 7 -7.62 -0.45 -10.48
N SER A 8 -7.83 -1.76 -10.59
CA SER A 8 -8.88 -2.39 -11.40
C SER A 8 -9.16 -3.81 -10.89
N ARG A 9 -10.10 -4.53 -11.50
CA ARG A 9 -10.40 -5.94 -11.14
C ARG A 9 -9.29 -6.94 -11.50
N HIS A 10 -8.24 -6.49 -12.19
CA HIS A 10 -7.10 -7.32 -12.61
C HIS A 10 -5.75 -6.78 -12.16
N PHE A 11 -5.69 -5.55 -11.64
CA PHE A 11 -4.42 -4.88 -11.37
C PHE A 11 -4.39 -4.25 -10.00
N VAL A 12 -3.25 -4.49 -9.34
CA VAL A 12 -2.88 -3.90 -8.07
C VAL A 12 -1.57 -3.13 -8.26
N LEU A 13 -1.53 -1.91 -7.73
CA LEU A 13 -0.39 -1.01 -7.76
C LEU A 13 0.38 -1.11 -6.44
N THR A 14 1.70 -1.21 -6.52
CA THR A 14 2.62 -1.28 -5.37
C THR A 14 3.96 -0.62 -5.73
N ALA A 15 4.93 -0.69 -4.83
CA ALA A 15 6.29 -0.25 -5.07
C ALA A 15 7.10 -1.32 -5.82
N ALA A 16 8.09 -0.91 -6.61
CA ALA A 16 8.93 -1.84 -7.36
C ALA A 16 9.86 -2.65 -6.44
N HIS A 17 10.34 -2.06 -5.34
CA HIS A 17 11.19 -2.75 -4.35
C HIS A 17 10.50 -3.96 -3.70
N CYS A 18 9.15 -3.96 -3.67
CA CYS A 18 8.36 -5.08 -3.19
C CYS A 18 8.36 -6.29 -4.15
N LEU A 19 8.69 -6.07 -5.43
CA LEU A 19 8.58 -7.08 -6.49
C LEU A 19 9.93 -7.66 -6.92
N ILE A 20 11.01 -6.89 -6.74
CA ILE A 20 12.39 -7.27 -7.07
C ILE A 20 13.39 -6.61 -6.10
N GLY A 21 14.57 -7.22 -5.97
CA GLY A 21 15.71 -6.64 -5.24
C GLY A 21 15.92 -7.21 -3.85
N GLY A 22 16.55 -6.44 -2.96
CA GLY A 22 16.99 -6.89 -1.63
C GLY A 22 15.85 -7.49 -0.80
N GLU A 23 14.75 -6.75 -0.67
CA GLU A 23 13.59 -7.18 0.12
C GLU A 23 12.91 -8.43 -0.44
N TYR A 24 12.72 -8.48 -1.77
CA TYR A 24 12.23 -9.68 -2.45
C TYR A 24 13.12 -10.90 -2.19
N ASN A 25 14.44 -10.71 -2.17
CA ASN A 25 15.40 -11.79 -1.90
C ASN A 25 15.41 -12.19 -0.42
N THR A 26 15.14 -11.27 0.50
CA THR A 26 15.12 -11.53 1.95
C THR A 26 13.83 -12.23 2.40
N TYR A 27 12.67 -11.76 1.94
CA TYR A 27 11.37 -12.25 2.39
C TYR A 27 10.78 -13.35 1.49
N GLY A 28 11.37 -13.57 0.31
CA GLY A 28 10.93 -14.57 -0.65
C GLY A 28 10.00 -14.00 -1.73
N PRO A 29 9.63 -14.86 -2.70
CA PRO A 29 8.79 -14.44 -3.81
C PRO A 29 7.40 -14.00 -3.35
N LEU A 30 6.76 -13.12 -4.15
CA LEU A 30 5.37 -12.74 -3.93
C LEU A 30 4.47 -13.97 -4.09
N GLU A 31 3.86 -14.42 -3.01
CA GLU A 31 3.00 -15.62 -2.99
C GLU A 31 1.53 -15.29 -3.29
N LEU A 32 1.01 -14.21 -2.71
CA LEU A 32 -0.41 -13.86 -2.77
C LEU A 32 -0.65 -12.35 -2.69
N VAL A 33 -1.79 -11.91 -3.21
CA VAL A 33 -2.33 -10.56 -3.01
C VAL A 33 -3.61 -10.68 -2.19
N ARG A 34 -3.61 -10.08 -1.00
CA ARG A 34 -4.78 -10.04 -0.11
C ARG A 34 -5.56 -8.73 -0.26
N LEU A 35 -6.84 -8.84 -0.55
CA LEU A 35 -7.79 -7.74 -0.67
C LEU A 35 -8.83 -7.83 0.45
N ARG A 36 -9.52 -6.71 0.69
CA ARG A 36 -10.66 -6.63 1.62
C ARG A 36 -10.34 -6.92 3.10
N GLU A 37 -9.06 -6.84 3.45
CA GLU A 37 -8.56 -7.03 4.81
C GLU A 37 -8.71 -5.75 5.64
N TYR A 38 -9.11 -5.90 6.90
CA TYR A 38 -9.19 -4.83 7.90
C TYR A 38 -8.52 -5.23 9.22
N ASN A 39 -8.84 -6.40 9.78
CA ASN A 39 -8.23 -6.93 11.00
C ASN A 39 -7.46 -8.23 10.72
N LEU A 40 -6.13 -8.14 10.75
CA LEU A 40 -5.22 -9.26 10.48
C LEU A 40 -5.37 -10.47 11.43
N LEU A 41 -6.11 -10.31 12.52
CA LEU A 41 -6.36 -11.35 13.53
C LEU A 41 -7.77 -11.96 13.43
N ALA A 42 -8.62 -11.51 12.50
CA ALA A 42 -10.00 -11.98 12.36
C ALA A 42 -10.40 -12.14 10.88
N ASP A 43 -11.21 -13.15 10.58
CA ASP A 43 -11.82 -13.34 9.25
C ASP A 43 -13.07 -14.24 9.38
N PRO A 44 -14.28 -13.76 8.99
CA PRO A 44 -14.57 -12.47 8.40
C PRO A 44 -14.42 -11.31 9.40
N ASP A 45 -14.12 -10.12 8.88
CA ASP A 45 -14.15 -8.88 9.64
C ASP A 45 -15.59 -8.55 10.06
N CYS A 46 -15.79 -8.26 11.35
CA CYS A 46 -17.10 -7.88 11.90
C CYS A 46 -17.01 -6.60 12.73
N ALA A 47 -18.07 -5.79 12.68
CA ALA A 47 -18.26 -4.59 13.49
C ALA A 47 -19.55 -4.71 14.30
N VAL A 48 -19.51 -4.26 15.56
CA VAL A 48 -20.71 -4.19 16.42
C VAL A 48 -21.32 -2.80 16.26
N GLN A 49 -22.57 -2.73 15.83
CA GLN A 49 -23.39 -1.52 15.80
C GLN A 49 -24.68 -1.76 16.58
N GLU A 50 -24.93 -0.98 17.65
CA GLU A 50 -26.20 -0.99 18.39
C GLU A 50 -26.72 -2.40 18.72
N GLU A 51 -25.84 -3.28 19.25
CA GLU A 51 -26.12 -4.68 19.60
C GLU A 51 -26.27 -5.67 18.43
N PHE A 52 -26.16 -5.21 17.18
CA PHE A 52 -26.06 -6.06 15.99
C PHE A 52 -24.60 -6.27 15.57
N LEU A 53 -24.26 -7.51 15.23
CA LEU A 53 -22.97 -7.89 14.67
C LEU A 53 -23.09 -7.89 13.14
N ASP A 54 -22.47 -6.90 12.49
CA ASP A 54 -22.39 -6.81 11.03
C ASP A 54 -21.04 -7.35 10.56
N CYS A 55 -21.05 -8.38 9.72
CA CYS A 55 -19.84 -9.06 9.25
C CYS A 55 -19.74 -8.98 7.72
N ILE A 56 -18.53 -8.78 7.21
CA ILE A 56 -18.28 -8.82 5.77
C ILE A 56 -18.48 -10.24 5.25
N HIS A 57 -19.55 -10.45 4.51
CA HIS A 57 -19.83 -11.74 3.88
C HIS A 57 -18.72 -12.14 2.90
N GLY A 58 -18.15 -13.33 3.11
CA GLY A 58 -17.07 -13.90 2.30
C GLY A 58 -15.65 -13.52 2.74
N GLY A 59 -15.48 -12.73 3.81
CA GLY A 59 -14.18 -12.50 4.44
C GLY A 59 -13.14 -11.78 3.57
N LYS A 60 -11.85 -12.02 3.84
CA LYS A 60 -10.75 -11.56 3.00
C LYS A 60 -10.72 -12.28 1.65
N ILE A 61 -10.12 -11.64 0.65
CA ILE A 61 -9.98 -12.21 -0.69
C ILE A 61 -8.51 -12.37 -1.01
N ASP A 62 -8.04 -13.60 -1.13
CA ASP A 62 -6.67 -13.91 -1.56
C ASP A 62 -6.65 -14.23 -3.05
N LYS A 63 -5.83 -13.52 -3.83
CA LYS A 63 -5.66 -13.70 -5.27
C LYS A 63 -4.23 -14.13 -5.61
N GLN A 64 -4.11 -14.99 -6.60
CA GLN A 64 -2.82 -15.40 -7.12
C GLN A 64 -2.22 -14.29 -8.01
N PRO A 65 -0.93 -13.95 -7.84
CA PRO A 65 -0.22 -13.11 -8.78
C PRO A 65 0.00 -13.86 -10.10
N LEU A 66 -0.48 -13.30 -11.21
CA LEU A 66 -0.28 -13.83 -12.56
C LEU A 66 0.99 -13.26 -13.20
N ALA A 67 1.25 -11.97 -12.98
CA ALA A 67 2.44 -11.30 -13.49
C ALA A 67 2.89 -10.17 -12.56
N LYS A 68 4.21 -9.90 -12.58
CA LYS A 68 4.83 -8.74 -11.94
C LYS A 68 5.39 -7.83 -13.03
N ILE A 69 4.95 -6.58 -13.06
CA ILE A 69 5.38 -5.59 -14.06
C ILE A 69 6.06 -4.46 -13.29
N VAL A 70 7.38 -4.40 -13.39
CA VAL A 70 8.19 -3.35 -12.77
C VAL A 70 8.40 -2.21 -13.76
N HIS A 71 8.45 -0.97 -13.29
CA HIS A 71 8.80 0.15 -14.17
C HIS A 71 10.15 -0.12 -14.86
N PRO A 72 10.26 0.06 -16.19
CA PRO A 72 11.47 -0.30 -16.94
C PRO A 72 12.73 0.44 -16.48
N ASP A 73 12.57 1.67 -15.96
CA ASP A 73 13.66 2.50 -15.47
C ASP A 73 13.94 2.35 -13.96
N TYR A 74 13.31 1.39 -13.27
CA TYR A 74 13.63 1.12 -11.87
C TYR A 74 14.94 0.35 -11.73
N HIS A 75 15.86 0.86 -10.91
CA HIS A 75 17.17 0.26 -10.69
C HIS A 75 17.38 -0.08 -9.21
N VAL A 76 17.37 -1.38 -8.90
CA VAL A 76 17.53 -1.92 -7.53
C VAL A 76 18.81 -1.42 -6.83
N SER A 77 19.88 -1.15 -7.57
CA SER A 77 21.17 -0.75 -7.01
C SER A 77 21.28 0.73 -6.68
N ARG A 78 20.28 1.56 -7.04
CA ARG A 78 20.32 3.00 -6.75
C ARG A 78 19.69 3.28 -5.39
N ALA A 79 20.42 4.00 -4.55
CA ALA A 79 19.97 4.40 -3.22
C ALA A 79 18.81 5.41 -3.22
N ASP A 80 18.56 6.06 -4.36
CA ASP A 80 17.53 7.09 -4.50
C ASP A 80 16.16 6.55 -4.90
N HIS A 81 16.03 5.25 -5.15
CA HIS A 81 14.77 4.55 -5.47
C HIS A 81 13.91 5.27 -6.52
N TYR A 82 14.53 5.89 -7.53
CA TYR A 82 13.76 6.49 -8.62
C TYR A 82 12.94 5.44 -9.38
N HIS A 83 11.74 5.82 -9.81
CA HIS A 83 10.79 4.94 -10.50
C HIS A 83 10.36 3.71 -9.70
N ASP A 84 10.29 3.83 -8.37
CA ASP A 84 9.84 2.77 -7.47
C ASP A 84 8.32 2.54 -7.55
N ILE A 85 7.87 2.02 -8.69
CA ILE A 85 6.48 1.72 -9.00
C ILE A 85 6.39 0.38 -9.72
N GLY A 86 5.45 -0.45 -9.29
CA GLY A 86 5.21 -1.78 -9.83
C GLY A 86 3.72 -2.11 -9.89
N LEU A 87 3.35 -2.95 -10.85
CA LEU A 87 2.02 -3.51 -11.01
C LEU A 87 2.07 -5.02 -10.78
N ILE A 88 1.03 -5.54 -10.17
CA ILE A 88 0.76 -6.98 -10.08
C ILE A 88 -0.53 -7.24 -10.85
N GLU A 89 -0.45 -8.10 -11.86
CA GLU A 89 -1.64 -8.68 -12.49
C GLU A 89 -2.14 -9.83 -11.61
N ILE A 90 -3.43 -9.83 -11.32
CA ILE A 90 -4.10 -10.83 -10.49
C ILE A 90 -5.26 -11.48 -11.25
N ASP A 91 -5.66 -12.67 -10.81
CA ASP A 91 -6.92 -13.27 -11.23
C ASP A 91 -8.10 -12.30 -10.99
N LEU A 92 -9.10 -12.38 -11.88
CA LEU A 92 -10.28 -11.51 -11.84
C LEU A 92 -10.91 -11.48 -10.44
N THR A 93 -11.06 -10.29 -9.88
CA THR A 93 -11.78 -10.11 -8.63
C THR A 93 -13.28 -10.20 -8.83
N GLU A 94 -13.98 -10.42 -7.72
CA GLU A 94 -15.42 -10.27 -7.59
C GLU A 94 -15.85 -8.86 -8.00
N GLU A 95 -17.15 -8.67 -8.22
CA GLU A 95 -17.71 -7.34 -8.50
C GLU A 95 -17.43 -6.37 -7.36
N PHE A 96 -17.30 -5.09 -7.70
CA PHE A 96 -17.08 -4.05 -6.70
C PHE A 96 -18.26 -3.97 -5.72
N SER A 97 -17.91 -3.72 -4.46
CA SER A 97 -18.84 -3.65 -3.34
C SER A 97 -18.43 -2.54 -2.39
N ASP A 98 -19.12 -2.40 -1.26
CA ASP A 98 -18.74 -1.36 -0.31
C ASP A 98 -17.34 -1.54 0.28
N PHE A 99 -16.88 -2.79 0.34
CA PHE A 99 -15.61 -3.19 0.93
C PHE A 99 -14.52 -3.49 -0.12
N LEU A 100 -14.85 -3.54 -1.41
CA LEU A 100 -13.91 -3.78 -2.50
C LEU A 100 -14.11 -2.78 -3.64
N ARG A 101 -13.24 -1.77 -3.73
CA ARG A 101 -13.25 -0.77 -4.79
C ARG A 101 -11.84 -0.37 -5.19
N PRO A 102 -11.61 0.00 -6.46
CA PRO A 102 -10.32 0.50 -6.89
C PRO A 102 -10.13 1.96 -6.45
N ILE A 103 -8.87 2.37 -6.29
CA ILE A 103 -8.51 3.78 -6.13
C ILE A 103 -8.45 4.45 -7.50
N CYS A 104 -8.81 5.74 -7.57
CA CYS A 104 -8.63 6.55 -8.76
C CYS A 104 -7.14 6.88 -8.97
N LEU A 105 -6.69 6.87 -10.22
CA LEU A 105 -5.37 7.38 -10.60
C LEU A 105 -5.46 8.84 -11.05
N PRO A 106 -4.46 9.68 -10.75
CA PRO A 106 -4.44 11.05 -11.22
C PRO A 106 -4.27 11.13 -12.74
N GLU A 107 -4.84 12.16 -13.37
CA GLU A 107 -4.63 12.43 -14.78
C GLU A 107 -3.18 12.87 -15.04
N LYS A 108 -2.63 12.48 -16.20
CA LYS A 108 -1.27 12.84 -16.60
C LYS A 108 -1.08 14.36 -16.60
N GLY A 109 -0.08 14.85 -15.87
CA GLY A 109 0.25 16.28 -15.80
C GLY A 109 -0.70 17.10 -14.92
N ARG A 110 -1.62 16.48 -14.19
CA ARG A 110 -2.56 17.15 -13.29
C ARG A 110 -2.48 16.54 -11.89
N LEU A 111 -1.63 17.12 -11.04
CA LEU A 111 -1.83 17.07 -9.59
C LEU A 111 -2.87 18.14 -9.22
N THR A 112 -4.11 17.97 -9.68
CA THR A 112 -5.17 18.94 -9.38
C THR A 112 -5.56 18.85 -7.92
N GLY A 113 -5.51 19.98 -7.20
CA GLY A 113 -6.04 20.12 -5.84
C GLY A 113 -5.04 19.83 -4.70
N LEU A 114 -3.76 19.64 -5.01
CA LEU A 114 -2.70 19.62 -3.99
C LEU A 114 -2.05 21.01 -3.90
N GLU A 115 -2.51 21.77 -2.93
CA GLU A 115 -1.96 23.07 -2.58
C GLU A 115 -1.44 23.04 -1.15
N ARG A 116 -0.62 24.02 -0.78
CA ARG A 116 -0.20 24.21 0.60
C ARG A 116 -1.44 24.33 1.50
N GLY A 117 -1.53 23.49 2.53
CA GLY A 117 -2.70 23.40 3.40
C GLY A 117 -3.68 22.27 3.04
N SER A 118 -3.52 21.61 1.89
CA SER A 118 -4.21 20.35 1.61
C SER A 118 -3.75 19.27 2.60
N PHE A 119 -4.66 18.35 2.94
CA PHE A 119 -4.35 17.19 3.76
C PHE A 119 -4.51 15.92 2.94
N LEU A 120 -3.52 15.04 3.07
CA LEU A 120 -3.51 13.69 2.51
C LEU A 120 -3.87 12.68 3.59
N THR A 121 -4.38 11.53 3.18
CA THR A 121 -4.65 10.41 4.08
C THR A 121 -3.74 9.24 3.73
N VAL A 122 -3.04 8.72 4.73
CA VAL A 122 -2.24 7.50 4.63
C VAL A 122 -2.94 6.42 5.44
N CYS A 123 -3.08 5.23 4.86
CA CYS A 123 -3.76 4.10 5.48
C CYS A 123 -2.86 2.86 5.46
N GLY A 124 -2.91 2.05 6.51
CA GLY A 124 -2.16 0.79 6.58
C GLY A 124 -2.18 0.18 7.99
N TRP A 125 -1.39 -0.87 8.17
CA TRP A 125 -1.24 -1.57 9.46
C TRP A 125 0.04 -1.16 10.21
N GLY A 126 0.80 -0.19 9.69
CA GLY A 126 2.04 0.27 10.31
C GLY A 126 3.24 -0.66 10.11
N CYS A 127 3.13 -1.65 9.23
CA CYS A 127 4.29 -2.39 8.72
C CYS A 127 5.07 -1.49 7.77
N THR A 128 6.05 -0.75 8.28
CA THR A 128 7.01 0.03 7.49
C THR A 128 8.42 -0.42 7.82
N ASP A 129 9.23 -0.68 6.80
CA ASP A 129 10.61 -1.17 6.97
C ASP A 129 11.52 -0.14 7.65
N PHE A 130 11.16 1.15 7.57
CA PHE A 130 11.87 2.27 8.20
C PHE A 130 11.99 2.18 9.73
N PHE A 131 11.09 1.46 10.40
CA PHE A 131 11.08 1.36 11.87
C PHE A 131 11.44 -0.03 12.40
N GLN A 132 11.75 -1.00 11.53
CA GLN A 132 12.27 -2.30 11.94
C GLN A 132 13.79 -2.23 12.15
N THR A 133 14.23 -1.45 13.14
CA THR A 133 15.56 -1.68 13.73
C THR A 133 15.47 -2.90 14.64
N ARG A 134 16.57 -3.66 14.80
CA ARG A 134 16.63 -4.85 15.67
C ARG A 134 16.28 -4.53 17.15
N GLU A 135 16.15 -3.26 17.50
CA GLU A 135 16.00 -2.74 18.86
C GLU A 135 14.63 -2.09 19.14
N SER A 136 13.76 -1.92 18.13
CA SER A 136 12.43 -1.33 18.31
C SER A 136 11.41 -2.08 17.46
N VAL A 137 10.72 -3.04 18.07
CA VAL A 137 9.52 -3.62 17.47
C VAL A 137 8.41 -2.56 17.62
N VAL A 138 8.30 -1.65 16.67
CA VAL A 138 7.05 -0.90 16.51
C VAL A 138 6.00 -1.95 16.17
N GLN A 139 5.14 -2.26 17.14
CA GLN A 139 4.14 -3.29 16.98
C GLN A 139 3.11 -2.80 15.95
N ALA A 140 3.14 -3.41 14.78
CA ALA A 140 2.13 -3.18 13.75
C ALA A 140 0.74 -3.37 14.36
N SER A 141 -0.19 -2.47 14.02
CA SER A 141 -1.57 -2.61 14.45
C SER A 141 -2.19 -3.78 13.70
N PRO A 142 -2.90 -4.71 14.37
CA PRO A 142 -3.66 -5.74 13.68
C PRO A 142 -4.84 -5.14 12.91
N ILE A 143 -5.33 -3.98 13.34
CA ILE A 143 -6.45 -3.25 12.72
C ILE A 143 -5.90 -2.15 11.81
N LYS A 144 -6.46 -2.02 10.60
CA LYS A 144 -6.08 -0.98 9.64
C LYS A 144 -6.36 0.41 10.22
N ILE A 145 -5.34 1.26 10.24
CA ILE A 145 -5.43 2.64 10.72
C ILE A 145 -5.30 3.64 9.57
N LYS A 146 -5.72 4.88 9.84
CA LYS A 146 -5.55 6.02 8.93
C LYS A 146 -4.98 7.23 9.67
N ALA A 147 -4.06 7.94 9.03
CA ALA A 147 -3.49 9.18 9.51
C ALA A 147 -3.71 10.28 8.46
N ARG A 148 -3.99 11.51 8.92
CA ARG A 148 -4.09 12.69 8.06
C ARG A 148 -2.81 13.50 8.18
N LEU A 149 -2.14 13.72 7.05
CA LEU A 149 -0.87 14.43 6.97
C LEU A 149 -1.01 15.68 6.11
N PRO A 150 -0.36 16.80 6.46
CA PRO A 150 -0.34 17.97 5.60
C PRO A 150 0.48 17.69 4.34
N PHE A 151 0.04 18.22 3.21
CA PHE A 151 0.84 18.25 1.99
C PHE A 151 2.03 19.21 2.18
N VAL A 152 3.21 18.76 1.75
CA VAL A 152 4.46 19.52 1.80
C VAL A 152 5.00 19.63 0.38
N GLU A 153 5.37 20.84 -0.04
CA GLU A 153 5.90 21.08 -1.38
C GLU A 153 7.29 20.45 -1.53
N GLN A 154 7.61 19.98 -2.74
CA GLN A 154 8.89 19.34 -3.04
C GLN A 154 10.10 20.21 -2.67
N SER A 155 9.98 21.53 -2.87
CA SER A 155 11.03 22.50 -2.55
C SER A 155 11.32 22.58 -1.04
N GLU A 156 10.35 22.27 -0.19
CA GLU A 156 10.54 22.20 1.26
C GLU A 156 11.15 20.86 1.68
N CYS A 157 10.70 19.74 1.11
CA CYS A 157 11.28 18.42 1.34
C CYS A 157 12.78 18.37 0.99
N GLN A 158 13.18 18.98 -0.14
CA GLN A 158 14.57 18.99 -0.59
C GLN A 158 15.52 19.77 0.35
N LYS A 159 15.02 20.80 1.04
CA LYS A 159 15.83 21.57 2.01
C LYS A 159 16.23 20.71 3.21
N ILE A 160 15.36 19.79 3.63
CA ILE A 160 15.58 18.92 4.79
C ILE A 160 16.62 17.84 4.46
N SER A 161 16.63 17.33 3.23
CA SER A 161 17.61 16.32 2.78
C SER A 161 19.06 16.83 2.78
N LEU A 162 19.30 18.14 2.74
CA LEU A 162 20.64 18.75 2.74
C LEU A 162 21.20 18.97 4.17
N VAL A 163 20.39 18.77 5.21
CA VAL A 163 20.80 18.96 6.62
C VAL A 163 21.25 17.64 7.25
N ILE A 164 21.01 16.50 6.58
CA ILE A 164 21.30 15.14 7.06
C ILE A 164 22.30 14.43 6.11
N SER A 165 23.17 15.21 5.46
CA SER A 165 24.32 14.75 4.66
C SER A 165 25.57 15.48 5.11
#